data_AF-A0A3B8UQ48-F1
#
_entry.id   AF-A0A3B8UQ48-F1
#
_cell.length_a   1.000
_cell.length_b   1.000
_cell.length_c   1.000
_cell.angle_alpha   90.00
_cell.angle_beta   90.00
_cell.angle_gamma   90.00
#
_symmetry.space_group_name_H-M   'P 1'
#
loop_
_entity.id
_entity.type
_entity.pdbx_description
1 polymer ?
#
loop_
_entity_poly.entity_id
_entity_poly.type
_entity_poly.pdbx_seq_one_letter_code
_entity_poly.pdbx_strand_id
1 'polypeptide(L)'
;PELLPPNEDGTIQQKTEDLVGPYELHDFFMYHILRFGVGPEKLFRIAKLAFAGEYDEKTIYKWLRTFIWRFFAQQFKRSCLPDGPKVGSVAVSPRGDLRMPSDASSAAWIRKLDKIKECMLED
;
A
#
# COMPACT_ATOMS: atom_id res chain seq x y z
N PRO A 1 -17.95 -0.86 -5.62
CA PRO A 1 -19.07 -1.62 -6.23
C PRO A 1 -19.21 -2.95 -5.51
N GLU A 2 -20.26 -3.08 -4.70
CA GLU A 2 -20.54 -4.28 -3.93
C GLU A 2 -20.80 -5.45 -4.88
N LEU A 3 -19.95 -6.47 -4.81
CA LEU A 3 -20.16 -7.73 -5.53
C LEU A 3 -21.11 -8.66 -4.78
N LEU A 4 -21.24 -8.45 -3.46
CA LEU A 4 -22.10 -9.21 -2.57
C LEU A 4 -23.29 -8.35 -2.13
N PRO A 5 -24.48 -8.96 -1.94
CA PRO A 5 -25.62 -8.24 -1.43
C PRO A 5 -25.31 -7.64 -0.04
N PRO A 6 -25.90 -6.49 0.32
CA PRO A 6 -25.82 -5.96 1.67
C PRO A 6 -26.42 -6.95 2.68
N ASN A 7 -26.06 -6.80 3.95
CA ASN A 7 -26.63 -7.62 5.02
C ASN A 7 -28.16 -7.38 5.12
N GLU A 8 -28.87 -8.27 5.81
CA GLU A 8 -30.34 -8.17 6.02
C GLU A 8 -30.75 -6.79 6.57
N ASP A 9 -29.88 -6.15 7.35
CA ASP A 9 -30.07 -4.81 7.94
C ASP A 9 -29.72 -3.64 7.00
N GLY A 10 -29.43 -3.91 5.71
CA GLY A 10 -29.06 -2.91 4.72
C GLY A 10 -27.65 -2.33 4.87
N THR A 11 -26.84 -2.88 5.77
CA THR A 11 -25.44 -2.45 5.97
C THR A 11 -24.52 -3.01 4.89
N ILE A 12 -23.55 -2.20 4.48
CA ILE A 12 -22.51 -2.56 3.52
C ILE A 12 -21.74 -3.76 4.06
N GLN A 13 -21.83 -4.89 3.36
CA GLN A 13 -21.20 -6.14 3.76
C GLN A 13 -19.70 -6.18 3.41
N GLN A 14 -19.29 -5.51 2.32
CA GLN A 14 -17.91 -5.56 1.82
C GLN A 14 -17.19 -4.22 2.02
N LYS A 15 -16.40 -4.11 3.09
CA LYS A 15 -15.49 -2.98 3.29
C LYS A 15 -14.11 -3.33 2.76
N THR A 16 -13.66 -2.60 1.74
CA THR A 16 -12.35 -2.86 1.12
C THR A 16 -11.19 -2.57 2.08
N GLU A 17 -11.34 -1.57 2.95
CA GLU A 17 -10.35 -1.20 3.97
C GLU A 17 -10.03 -2.35 4.93
N ASP A 18 -10.96 -3.26 5.20
CA ASP A 18 -10.72 -4.43 6.03
C ASP A 18 -9.68 -5.39 5.40
N LEU A 19 -9.57 -5.37 4.07
CA LEU A 19 -8.63 -6.21 3.31
C LEU A 19 -7.33 -5.49 2.97
N VAL A 20 -7.38 -4.18 2.69
CA VAL A 20 -6.24 -3.43 2.13
C VAL A 20 -5.60 -2.48 3.14
N GLY A 21 -6.31 -2.15 4.21
CA GLY A 21 -5.96 -1.16 5.20
C GLY A 21 -6.66 0.18 4.98
N PRO A 22 -6.55 1.11 5.96
CA PRO A 22 -7.06 2.46 5.85
C PRO A 22 -6.52 3.18 4.62
N TYR A 23 -7.40 3.89 3.90
CA TYR A 23 -6.99 4.56 2.67
C TYR A 23 -5.91 5.62 2.88
N GLU A 24 -5.93 6.34 4.01
CA GLU A 24 -4.92 7.36 4.31
C GLU A 24 -3.50 6.78 4.44
N LEU A 25 -3.34 5.61 5.07
CA LEU A 25 -2.07 4.91 5.13
C LEU A 25 -1.66 4.42 3.74
N HIS A 26 -2.60 3.83 3.01
CA HIS A 26 -2.35 3.33 1.66
C HIS A 26 -1.87 4.43 0.71
N ASP A 27 -2.54 5.58 0.72
CA ASP A 27 -2.21 6.74 -0.11
C ASP A 27 -0.90 7.38 0.34
N PHE A 28 -0.65 7.46 1.64
CA PHE A 28 0.62 7.92 2.18
C PHE A 28 1.78 7.05 1.69
N PHE A 29 1.65 5.71 1.75
CA PHE A 29 2.68 4.79 1.24
C PHE A 29 2.90 4.96 -0.26
N MET A 30 1.82 4.97 -1.03
CA MET A 30 1.88 5.09 -2.49
C MET A 30 2.54 6.39 -2.93
N TYR A 31 2.16 7.52 -2.31
CA TYR A 31 2.73 8.82 -2.63
C TYR A 31 4.24 8.85 -2.40
N HIS A 32 4.71 8.39 -1.24
CA HIS A 32 6.14 8.45 -0.91
C HIS A 32 6.99 7.49 -1.74
N ILE A 33 6.46 6.32 -2.10
CA ILE A 33 7.15 5.38 -2.98
C ILE A 33 7.25 5.94 -4.40
N LEU A 34 6.14 6.43 -4.97
CA LEU A 34 6.11 6.87 -6.36
C LEU A 34 6.75 8.24 -6.57
N ARG A 35 6.56 9.18 -5.65
CA ARG A 35 7.05 10.55 -5.80
C ARG A 35 8.53 10.68 -5.47
N PHE A 36 8.99 9.94 -4.45
CA PHE A 36 10.32 10.12 -3.86
C PHE A 36 11.19 8.86 -3.87
N GLY A 37 10.68 7.71 -4.33
CA GLY A 37 11.44 6.47 -4.34
C GLY A 37 11.81 5.97 -2.94
N VAL A 38 11.01 6.32 -1.92
CA VAL A 38 11.35 6.01 -0.52
C VAL A 38 11.27 4.51 -0.27
N GLY A 39 12.36 3.94 0.24
CA GLY A 39 12.42 2.54 0.64
C GLY A 39 11.64 2.23 1.93
N PRO A 40 11.39 0.96 2.23
CA PRO A 40 10.45 0.54 3.28
C PRO A 40 10.85 0.98 4.69
N GLU A 41 12.14 0.99 5.03
CA GLU A 41 12.63 1.40 6.36
C GLU A 41 12.37 2.89 6.63
N LYS A 42 12.72 3.74 5.67
CA LYS A 42 12.45 5.18 5.77
C LYS A 42 10.95 5.44 5.74
N LEU A 43 10.20 4.71 4.91
CA LEU A 43 8.75 4.88 4.81
C LEU A 43 8.04 4.55 6.13
N PHE A 44 8.42 3.43 6.76
CA PHE A 44 7.89 3.06 8.08
C PHE A 44 8.18 4.14 9.12
N ARG A 45 9.42 4.65 9.16
CA ARG A 45 9.82 5.71 10.10
C ARG A 45 9.01 7.00 9.91
N ILE A 46 8.84 7.48 8.69
CA ILE A 46 8.08 8.71 8.44
C ILE A 46 6.59 8.51 8.68
N ALA A 47 6.04 7.33 8.41
CA ALA A 47 4.64 7.01 8.71
C ALA A 47 4.38 7.02 10.23
N LYS A 48 5.27 6.43 11.02
CA LYS A 48 5.20 6.48 12.50
C LYS A 48 5.13 7.92 13.03
N LEU A 49 5.89 8.83 12.43
CA LEU A 49 5.90 10.24 12.83
C LEU A 49 4.65 10.98 12.35
N ALA A 50 4.21 10.73 11.11
CA ALA A 50 3.08 11.41 10.51
C ALA A 50 1.74 11.04 11.19
N PHE A 51 1.61 9.79 11.64
CA PHE A 51 0.38 9.25 12.23
C PHE A 51 0.54 8.97 13.74
N ALA A 52 1.45 9.69 14.41
CA ALA A 52 1.69 9.53 15.83
C ALA A 52 0.41 9.85 16.64
N GLY A 53 -0.04 8.90 17.45
CA GLY A 53 -1.27 9.01 18.25
C GLY A 53 -2.55 8.57 17.51
N GLU A 54 -2.50 8.39 16.20
CA GLU A 54 -3.63 7.86 15.40
C GLU A 54 -3.50 6.36 15.16
N TYR A 55 -2.28 5.91 14.80
CA TYR A 55 -1.98 4.50 14.56
C TYR A 55 -0.80 4.03 15.40
N ASP A 56 -0.92 2.83 15.97
CA ASP A 56 0.20 2.17 16.62
C ASP A 56 1.19 1.59 15.58
N GLU A 57 2.42 1.36 16.03
CA GLU A 57 3.50 0.91 15.15
C GLU A 57 3.20 -0.44 14.49
N LYS A 58 2.50 -1.35 15.19
CA LYS A 58 2.19 -2.68 14.65
C LYS A 58 1.13 -2.57 13.55
N THR A 59 0.16 -1.67 13.71
CA THR A 59 -0.82 -1.36 12.66
C THR A 59 -0.17 -0.77 11.42
N ILE A 60 0.71 0.22 11.58
CA ILE A 60 1.46 0.81 10.44
C ILE A 60 2.30 -0.27 9.74
N TYR A 61 3.01 -1.10 10.51
CA TYR A 61 3.82 -2.20 9.97
C TYR A 61 2.97 -3.20 9.17
N LYS A 62 1.86 -3.67 9.76
CA LYS A 62 0.93 -4.61 9.13
C LYS A 62 0.48 -4.11 7.77
N TRP A 63 -0.01 -2.87 7.71
CA TRP A 63 -0.56 -2.31 6.47
C TRP A 63 0.51 -1.95 5.46
N LEU A 64 1.68 -1.46 5.90
CA LEU A 64 2.82 -1.23 5.01
C LEU A 64 3.28 -2.53 4.34
N ARG A 65 3.37 -3.62 5.11
CA ARG A 65 3.74 -4.94 4.57
C ARG A 65 2.72 -5.46 3.57
N THR A 66 1.43 -5.34 3.89
CA THR A 66 0.33 -5.70 2.98
C THR A 66 0.37 -4.86 1.71
N PHE A 67 0.56 -3.55 1.83
CA PHE A 67 0.71 -2.62 0.72
C PHE A 67 1.84 -3.05 -0.21
N ILE A 68 3.05 -3.27 0.31
CA ILE A 68 4.22 -3.64 -0.49
C ILE A 68 3.97 -4.96 -1.24
N TRP A 69 3.46 -5.99 -0.56
CA TRP A 69 3.19 -7.26 -1.23
C TRP A 69 2.16 -7.09 -2.36
N ARG A 70 1.03 -6.42 -2.09
CA ARG A 70 -0.03 -6.20 -3.09
C ARG A 70 0.44 -5.29 -4.22
N PHE A 71 1.23 -4.27 -3.93
CA PHE A 71 1.67 -3.29 -4.92
C PHE A 71 2.47 -3.96 -6.04
N PHE A 72 3.35 -4.91 -5.69
CA PHE A 72 4.08 -5.73 -6.65
C PHE A 72 3.21 -6.83 -7.25
N ALA A 73 2.54 -7.64 -6.43
CA ALA A 73 1.77 -8.81 -6.91
C ALA A 73 0.62 -8.45 -7.87
N GLN A 74 0.08 -7.23 -7.77
CA GLN A 74 -1.03 -6.76 -8.59
C GLN A 74 -0.57 -5.90 -9.78
N GLN A 75 0.73 -5.83 -10.07
CA GLN A 75 1.24 -4.99 -11.16
C GLN A 75 0.71 -5.41 -12.54
N PHE A 76 0.46 -6.69 -12.77
CA PHE A 76 -0.15 -7.18 -14.02
C PHE A 76 -1.48 -6.48 -14.35
N LYS A 77 -2.27 -6.13 -13.33
CA LYS A 77 -3.53 -5.40 -13.51
C LYS A 77 -3.30 -3.99 -14.02
N ARG A 78 -2.14 -3.40 -13.71
CA ARG A 78 -1.76 -2.05 -14.15
C ARG A 78 -1.18 -2.02 -15.55
N SER A 79 -0.58 -3.12 -16.01
CA SER A 79 0.05 -3.21 -17.33
C SER A 79 -0.91 -2.96 -18.49
N CYS A 80 -2.21 -3.23 -18.29
CA CYS A 80 -3.25 -3.08 -19.31
C CYS A 80 -4.32 -2.05 -18.92
N LEU A 81 -3.95 -1.00 -18.17
CA LEU A 81 -4.91 0.04 -17.76
C LEU A 81 -5.46 0.77 -18.99
N PRO A 82 -6.79 1.04 -19.03
CA PRO A 82 -7.38 1.88 -20.06
C PRO A 82 -6.85 3.32 -19.97
N ASP A 83 -7.12 4.11 -21.00
CA ASP A 83 -6.71 5.50 -21.07
C ASP A 83 -7.42 6.33 -20.00
N GLY A 84 -6.67 7.24 -19.39
CA GLY A 84 -7.19 8.18 -18.40
C GLY A 84 -6.19 9.32 -18.18
N PRO A 85 -6.68 10.55 -17.94
CA PRO A 85 -5.79 11.67 -17.67
C PRO A 85 -5.09 11.49 -16.32
N LYS A 86 -3.81 11.83 -16.26
CA LYS A 86 -3.10 11.96 -14.99
C LYS A 86 -3.69 13.11 -14.18
N VAL A 87 -4.04 12.85 -12.93
CA VAL A 87 -4.48 13.85 -11.96
C VAL A 87 -3.50 13.87 -10.78
N GLY A 88 -3.09 15.05 -10.35
CA GLY A 88 -2.14 15.21 -9.24
C GLY A 88 -0.68 14.96 -9.62
N SER A 89 0.14 14.61 -8.63
CA SER A 89 1.60 14.51 -8.78
C SER A 89 2.10 13.15 -9.26
N VAL A 90 1.34 12.07 -9.01
CA VAL A 90 1.72 10.68 -9.27
C VAL A 90 0.55 9.91 -9.89
N ALA A 91 0.86 9.00 -10.82
CA ALA A 91 -0.07 8.07 -11.44
C ALA A 91 0.53 6.66 -11.50
N VAL A 92 -0.30 5.66 -11.75
CA VAL A 92 0.14 4.24 -11.83
C VAL A 92 0.06 3.68 -13.25
N SER A 93 -0.09 4.55 -14.25
CA SER A 93 -0.13 4.15 -15.65
C SER A 93 1.24 3.62 -16.10
N PRO A 94 1.30 2.45 -16.77
CA PRO A 94 2.54 1.90 -17.34
C PRO A 94 3.11 2.77 -18.45
N ARG A 95 2.27 3.66 -18.99
CA ARG A 95 2.61 4.61 -20.05
C ARG A 95 3.07 5.97 -19.50
N GLY A 96 3.01 6.16 -18.19
CA GLY A 96 3.39 7.39 -17.50
C GLY A 96 4.42 7.13 -16.41
N ASP A 97 4.03 7.41 -15.17
CA ASP A 97 4.95 7.51 -14.04
C ASP A 97 5.46 6.14 -13.51
N LEU A 98 4.69 5.05 -13.64
CA LEU A 98 5.05 3.75 -13.06
C LEU A 98 5.42 2.73 -14.14
N ARG A 99 6.71 2.51 -14.35
CA ARG A 99 7.22 1.45 -15.24
C ARG A 99 7.83 0.34 -14.40
N MET A 100 7.06 -0.73 -14.18
CA MET A 100 7.48 -1.89 -13.39
C MET A 100 7.07 -3.19 -14.10
N PRO A 101 7.95 -4.19 -14.19
CA PRO A 101 7.61 -5.51 -14.72
C PRO A 101 6.47 -6.17 -13.94
N SER A 102 5.58 -6.87 -14.64
CA SER A 102 4.43 -7.56 -14.01
C SER A 102 4.83 -8.75 -13.12
N ASP A 103 6.04 -9.28 -13.32
CA ASP A 103 6.68 -10.39 -12.61
C ASP A 103 7.72 -9.91 -11.58
N ALA A 104 7.79 -8.61 -11.30
CA ALA A 104 8.70 -8.05 -10.31
C ALA A 104 8.47 -8.63 -8.90
N SER A 105 9.53 -9.08 -8.25
CA SER A 105 9.47 -9.65 -6.90
C SER A 105 9.59 -8.57 -5.81
N SER A 106 8.69 -8.62 -4.82
CA SER A 106 8.76 -7.78 -3.62
C SER A 106 9.73 -8.30 -2.55
N ALA A 107 10.38 -9.44 -2.77
CA ALA A 107 11.16 -10.14 -1.73
C ALA A 107 12.25 -9.26 -1.10
N ALA A 108 12.93 -8.42 -1.88
CA ALA A 108 13.94 -7.50 -1.35
C ALA A 108 13.37 -6.45 -0.39
N TRP A 109 12.15 -5.97 -0.65
CA TRP A 109 11.46 -5.00 0.20
C TRP A 109 10.89 -5.68 1.45
N ILE A 110 10.30 -6.87 1.28
CA ILE A 110 9.78 -7.67 2.39
C ILE A 110 10.89 -8.04 3.38
N ARG A 111 12.08 -8.47 2.91
CA ARG A 111 13.22 -8.74 3.81
C ARG A 111 13.61 -7.55 4.67
N LYS A 112 13.51 -6.32 4.14
CA LYS A 112 13.79 -5.10 4.93
C LYS A 112 12.72 -4.87 5.99
N LEU A 113 11.45 -5.12 5.66
CA LEU A 113 10.35 -5.05 6.64
C LEU A 113 10.50 -6.14 7.70
N ASP A 114 10.89 -7.36 7.33
CA ASP A 114 11.07 -8.44 8.29
C ASP A 114 12.16 -8.09 9.34
N LYS A 115 13.25 -7.43 8.94
CA LYS A 115 14.25 -6.88 9.88
C LYS A 115 13.66 -5.84 10.84
N ILE A 116 12.78 -4.96 10.36
CA ILE A 116 12.09 -3.99 11.22
C ILE A 116 11.23 -4.73 12.24
N LYS A 117 10.51 -5.78 11.80
CA LYS A 117 9.69 -6.60 12.70
C LYS A 117 10.53 -7.28 13.78
N GLU A 118 11.70 -7.80 13.44
CA GLU A 118 12.64 -8.39 14.39
C GLU A 118 13.03 -7.35 15.46
N CYS A 119 13.46 -6.15 15.07
CA CYS A 119 13.77 -5.09 16.02
C CYS A 119 12.57 -4.71 16.90
N MET A 120 11.35 -4.67 16.35
CA MET A 120 10.12 -4.38 17.13
C MET A 120 9.74 -5.47 18.14
N LEU A 121 10.29 -6.68 18.03
CA LEU A 121 10.03 -7.79 18.97
C LEU A 121 11.10 -7.89 20.06
N GLU A 122 12.26 -7.26 19.85
CA GLU A 122 13.36 -7.21 20.81
C GLU A 122 13.17 -6.10 21.86
N ASP A 123 12.33 -5.10 21.56
CA ASP A 123 11.87 -4.02 22.46
C ASP A 123 10.61 -4.41 23.25
#